data_AF-A0A0F0CRF8-F1
#
_entry.id   AF-A0A0F0CRF8-F1
#
_cell.length_a   1.000
_cell.length_b   1.000
_cell.length_c   1.000
_cell.angle_alpha   90.00
_cell.angle_beta   90.00
_cell.angle_gamma   90.00
#
_symmetry.space_group_name_H-M   'P 1'
#
loop_
_entity.id
_entity.type
_entity.pdbx_description
1 polymer ?
#
loop_
_entity_poly.entity_id
_entity_poly.type
_entity_poly.pdbx_seq_one_letter_code
_entity_poly.pdbx_strand_id
1 'polypeptide(L)'
;MYCRDLGIISETRPVRIANEIYGEIIPRVLNRNLQDSIEEEVETKWYIKPDGKLDMDKLLKEFQKFYRRNSEHWLDRFDYKEAGQGLLIMAFLQRIINGGGRIDREMAVGRGRTDLVIEFYGERFVLELKLKRHSDSKEDGLDQISRYLDTLGMTKGYLILFELKPSTVIPWETRVKWEDIFHQNKTITVVEM
;
A
#
# COMPACT_ATOMS: atom_id res chain seq x y z
N MET A 1 23.54 -0.28 -16.42
CA MET A 1 23.56 -0.96 -17.73
C MET A 1 23.09 -2.39 -17.56
N TYR A 2 23.74 -3.18 -16.71
CA TYR A 2 23.39 -4.59 -16.41
C TYR A 2 21.89 -4.91 -16.22
N CYS A 3 21.13 -4.18 -15.39
CA CYS A 3 19.70 -4.48 -15.20
C CYS A 3 18.82 -4.23 -16.43
N ARG A 4 19.23 -3.34 -17.35
CA ARG A 4 18.54 -3.16 -18.64
C ARG A 4 18.91 -4.29 -19.59
N ASP A 5 20.20 -4.62 -19.66
CA ASP A 5 20.72 -5.68 -20.53
C ASP A 5 20.16 -7.06 -20.15
N LEU A 6 19.87 -7.28 -18.86
CA LEU A 6 19.18 -8.46 -18.34
C LEU A 6 17.65 -8.43 -18.49
N GLY A 7 17.08 -7.33 -19.02
CA GLY A 7 15.64 -7.17 -19.16
C GLY A 7 14.89 -7.12 -17.82
N ILE A 8 15.53 -6.72 -16.72
CA ILE A 8 14.89 -6.60 -15.39
C ILE A 8 14.09 -5.29 -15.30
N ILE A 9 14.65 -4.21 -15.88
CA ILE A 9 14.01 -2.90 -15.96
C ILE A 9 13.85 -2.46 -17.41
N SER A 10 12.92 -1.53 -17.65
CA SER A 10 12.63 -1.00 -18.98
C SER A 10 13.90 -0.47 -19.67
N GLU A 11 14.04 -0.81 -20.95
CA GLU A 11 15.15 -0.36 -21.79
C GLU A 11 15.12 1.17 -21.94
N THR A 12 13.92 1.74 -22.04
CA THR A 12 13.67 3.17 -22.20
C THR A 12 13.16 3.82 -20.91
N ARG A 13 13.20 5.15 -20.87
CA ARG A 13 12.56 5.93 -19.79
C ARG A 13 11.04 5.99 -19.99
N PRO A 14 10.26 6.16 -18.90
CA PRO A 14 10.69 6.12 -17.49
C PRO A 14 11.10 4.70 -17.07
N VAL A 15 11.99 4.60 -16.09
CA VAL A 15 12.41 3.30 -15.55
C VAL A 15 11.23 2.59 -14.93
N ARG A 16 10.96 1.36 -15.33
CA ARG A 16 9.93 0.47 -14.75
C ARG A 16 10.46 -0.94 -14.63
N ILE A 17 9.84 -1.78 -13.82
CA ILE A 17 10.11 -3.23 -13.86
C ILE A 17 9.62 -3.76 -15.20
N ALA A 18 10.44 -4.53 -15.90
CA ALA A 18 10.23 -4.84 -17.31
C ALA A 18 9.09 -5.83 -17.58
N ASN A 19 8.76 -6.71 -16.62
CA ASN A 19 7.68 -7.68 -16.76
C ASN A 19 7.01 -8.03 -15.42
N GLU A 20 5.87 -8.70 -15.51
CA GLU A 20 5.02 -9.06 -14.36
C GLU A 20 5.69 -10.07 -13.41
N ILE A 21 6.52 -10.99 -13.93
CA ILE A 21 7.26 -11.95 -13.10
C ILE A 21 8.21 -11.20 -12.17
N TYR A 22 8.99 -10.26 -12.69
CA TYR A 22 9.87 -9.42 -11.87
C TYR A 22 9.09 -8.46 -10.97
N GLY A 23 7.94 -7.96 -11.44
CA GLY A 23 7.03 -7.13 -10.66
C GLY A 23 6.49 -7.86 -9.42
N GLU A 24 6.32 -9.18 -9.51
CA GLU A 24 5.91 -10.01 -8.38
C GLU A 24 7.09 -10.40 -7.48
N ILE A 25 8.18 -10.90 -8.08
CA ILE A 25 9.30 -11.49 -7.34
C ILE A 25 10.13 -10.46 -6.60
N ILE A 26 10.46 -9.33 -7.22
CA ILE A 26 11.35 -8.33 -6.61
C ILE A 26 10.78 -7.78 -5.29
N PRO A 27 9.53 -7.27 -5.24
CA PRO A 27 8.96 -6.78 -3.98
C PRO A 27 8.82 -7.90 -2.95
N ARG A 28 8.50 -9.13 -3.37
CA ARG A 28 8.38 -10.28 -2.46
C ARG A 28 9.72 -10.64 -1.81
N VAL A 29 10.81 -10.58 -2.55
CA VAL A 29 12.17 -10.79 -2.02
C VAL A 29 12.54 -9.66 -1.07
N LEU A 30 12.31 -8.40 -1.47
CA LEU A 30 12.59 -7.23 -0.64
C LEU A 30 11.80 -7.22 0.68
N ASN A 31 10.57 -7.72 0.66
CA ASN A 31 9.68 -7.76 1.83
C ASN A 31 9.87 -8.98 2.72
N ARG A 32 10.60 -10.02 2.30
CA ARG A 32 10.72 -11.27 3.06
C ARG A 32 11.27 -11.04 4.47
N ASN A 33 12.39 -10.36 4.57
CA ASN A 33 13.03 -10.09 5.87
C ASN A 33 12.12 -9.26 6.79
N LEU A 34 11.32 -8.36 6.21
CA LEU A 34 10.34 -7.58 6.96
C LEU A 34 9.19 -8.47 7.45
N GLN A 35 8.67 -9.38 6.63
CA GLN A 35 7.63 -10.32 7.06
C GLN A 35 8.10 -11.17 8.24
N ASP A 36 9.30 -11.73 8.14
CA ASP A 36 9.88 -12.59 9.18
C ASP A 36 10.10 -11.87 10.52
N SER A 37 10.22 -10.54 10.47
CA SER A 37 10.50 -9.69 11.64
C SER A 37 9.28 -9.02 12.25
N ILE A 38 8.14 -9.01 11.56
CA ILE A 38 6.88 -8.53 12.14
C ILE A 38 6.41 -9.66 13.03
N GLU A 39 6.64 -9.51 14.34
CA GLU A 39 6.29 -10.49 15.37
C GLU A 39 4.85 -11.00 15.17
N GLU A 40 4.68 -12.32 15.31
CA GLU A 40 3.47 -13.11 15.03
C GLU A 40 2.26 -12.79 15.93
N GLU A 41 2.10 -11.57 16.44
CA GLU A 41 1.11 -11.28 17.49
C GLU A 41 -0.36 -11.43 17.03
N VAL A 42 -0.64 -11.47 15.73
CA VAL A 42 -2.04 -11.49 15.24
C VAL A 42 -2.25 -12.48 14.09
N GLU A 43 -2.97 -13.58 14.33
CA GLU A 43 -3.40 -14.54 13.31
C GLU A 43 -4.34 -13.90 12.27
N THR A 44 -4.27 -14.33 11.00
CA THR A 44 -5.16 -13.90 9.91
C THR A 44 -6.64 -13.93 10.30
N LYS A 45 -7.07 -14.93 11.10
CA LYS A 45 -8.45 -15.08 11.60
C LYS A 45 -8.98 -13.85 12.32
N TRP A 46 -8.11 -13.06 12.95
CA TRP A 46 -8.48 -11.85 13.66
C TRP A 46 -9.11 -10.78 12.75
N TYR A 47 -8.75 -10.79 11.46
CA TYR A 47 -9.23 -9.83 10.46
C TYR A 47 -10.42 -10.37 9.66
N ILE A 48 -10.90 -11.58 9.97
CA ILE A 48 -12.03 -12.19 9.28
C ILE A 48 -13.30 -11.95 10.09
N LYS A 49 -14.32 -11.40 9.44
CA LYS A 49 -15.64 -11.18 10.01
C LYS A 49 -16.37 -12.51 10.20
N PRO A 50 -17.43 -12.58 11.03
CA PRO A 50 -18.21 -13.81 11.22
C PRO A 50 -18.79 -14.42 9.93
N ASP A 51 -18.97 -13.61 8.88
CA ASP A 51 -19.45 -14.03 7.56
C ASP A 51 -18.33 -14.55 6.63
N GLY A 52 -17.09 -14.66 7.12
CA GLY A 52 -15.94 -15.15 6.36
C GLY A 52 -15.25 -14.08 5.51
N LYS A 53 -15.73 -12.84 5.52
CA LYS A 53 -15.17 -11.74 4.73
C LYS A 53 -14.05 -11.01 5.44
N LEU A 54 -13.18 -10.35 4.67
CA LEU A 54 -12.09 -9.56 5.22
C LEU A 54 -12.60 -8.25 5.83
N ASP A 55 -12.15 -7.93 7.04
CA ASP A 55 -12.31 -6.62 7.66
C ASP A 55 -11.13 -5.72 7.30
N MET A 56 -11.21 -5.10 6.12
CA MET A 56 -10.16 -4.19 5.64
C MET A 56 -9.97 -2.98 6.56
N ASP A 57 -11.05 -2.45 7.13
CA ASP A 57 -10.98 -1.31 8.05
C ASP A 57 -10.20 -1.67 9.31
N LYS A 58 -10.53 -2.82 9.92
CA LYS A 58 -9.80 -3.33 11.09
C LYS A 58 -8.34 -3.62 10.74
N LEU A 59 -8.08 -4.20 9.58
CA LEU A 59 -6.73 -4.47 9.10
C LEU A 59 -5.90 -3.18 9.00
N LEU A 60 -6.41 -2.16 8.30
CA LEU A 60 -5.71 -0.90 8.10
C LEU A 60 -5.55 -0.09 9.40
N LYS A 61 -6.50 -0.19 10.34
CA LYS A 61 -6.34 0.38 11.69
C LYS A 61 -5.21 -0.27 12.47
N GLU A 62 -5.09 -1.60 12.42
CA GLU A 62 -3.95 -2.29 13.02
C GLU A 62 -2.65 -1.96 12.29
N PHE A 63 -2.69 -1.78 10.97
CA PHE A 63 -1.53 -1.29 10.22
C PHE A 63 -1.10 0.12 10.67
N GLN A 64 -2.03 1.06 10.88
CA GLN A 64 -1.70 2.40 11.42
C GLN A 64 -1.00 2.30 12.79
N LYS A 65 -1.47 1.42 13.68
CA LYS A 65 -0.84 1.19 14.99
C LYS A 65 0.55 0.58 14.85
N PHE A 66 0.69 -0.41 13.98
CA PHE A 66 1.97 -1.04 13.65
C PHE A 66 2.96 -0.02 13.08
N TYR A 67 2.53 0.77 12.12
CA TYR A 67 3.33 1.80 11.45
C TYR A 67 3.78 2.86 12.47
N ARG A 68 2.88 3.34 13.34
CA ARG A 68 3.24 4.26 14.44
C ARG A 68 4.36 3.75 15.34
N ARG A 69 4.31 2.46 15.70
CA ARG A 69 5.25 1.86 16.65
C ARG A 69 6.62 1.56 16.03
N ASN A 70 6.65 1.21 14.76
CA ASN A 70 7.82 0.56 14.17
C ASN A 70 8.43 1.31 12.97
N SER A 71 7.69 2.21 12.32
CA SER A 71 8.08 2.77 11.02
C SER A 71 9.44 3.47 11.01
N GLU A 72 9.78 4.26 12.04
CA GLU A 72 11.05 4.99 12.07
C GLU A 72 12.25 4.02 11.98
N HIS A 73 12.26 2.97 12.81
CA HIS A 73 13.30 1.95 12.81
C HIS A 73 13.37 1.15 11.51
N TRP A 74 12.22 0.91 10.87
CA TRP A 74 12.16 0.18 9.60
C TRP A 74 12.59 1.03 8.41
N LEU A 75 12.16 2.29 8.36
CA LEU A 75 12.48 3.21 7.27
C LEU A 75 13.97 3.54 7.23
N ASP A 76 14.64 3.59 8.38
CA ASP A 76 16.09 3.79 8.45
C ASP A 76 16.91 2.60 7.93
N ARG A 77 16.33 1.39 7.92
CA ARG A 77 16.98 0.17 7.40
C ARG A 77 16.85 0.01 5.90
N PHE A 78 15.98 0.78 5.24
CA PHE A 78 15.79 0.69 3.79
C PHE A 78 16.75 1.61 3.04
N ASP A 79 17.55 1.03 2.16
CA ASP A 79 18.37 1.80 1.19
C ASP A 79 17.49 2.60 0.21
N TYR A 80 16.22 2.23 0.06
CA TYR A 80 15.22 2.83 -0.84
C TYR A 80 14.16 3.63 -0.07
N LYS A 81 14.55 4.80 0.46
CA LYS A 81 13.67 5.66 1.28
C LYS A 81 12.33 6.03 0.64
N GLU A 82 12.25 6.05 -0.70
CA GLU A 82 11.03 6.39 -1.44
C GLU A 82 10.03 5.25 -1.57
N ALA A 83 10.48 4.00 -1.45
CA ALA A 83 9.64 2.80 -1.57
C ALA A 83 9.35 2.13 -0.21
N GLY A 84 10.05 2.53 0.85
CA GLY A 84 9.99 1.88 2.16
C GLY A 84 8.58 1.79 2.74
N GLN A 85 7.78 2.85 2.64
CA GLN A 85 6.40 2.88 3.17
C GLN A 85 5.48 1.92 2.42
N GLY A 86 5.57 1.91 1.08
CA GLY A 86 4.84 0.97 0.24
C GLY A 86 5.23 -0.48 0.51
N LEU A 87 6.53 -0.74 0.71
CA LEU A 87 7.05 -2.05 1.05
C LEU A 87 6.58 -2.50 2.45
N LEU A 88 6.50 -1.58 3.41
CA LEU A 88 5.97 -1.85 4.75
C LEU A 88 4.51 -2.30 4.73
N ILE A 89 3.63 -1.55 4.07
CA ILE A 89 2.22 -1.94 3.98
C ILE A 89 2.05 -3.23 3.18
N MET A 90 2.82 -3.42 2.10
CA MET A 90 2.78 -4.65 1.32
C MET A 90 3.19 -5.87 2.15
N ALA A 91 4.27 -5.79 2.93
CA ALA A 91 4.71 -6.89 3.79
C ALA A 91 3.64 -7.22 4.86
N PHE A 92 3.06 -6.18 5.46
CA PHE A 92 1.98 -6.35 6.44
C PHE A 92 0.75 -7.03 5.84
N LEU A 93 0.32 -6.59 4.65
CA LEU A 93 -0.82 -7.18 3.93
C LEU A 93 -0.54 -8.61 3.49
N GLN A 94 0.63 -8.90 2.91
CA GLN A 94 0.98 -10.23 2.43
C GLN A 94 0.87 -11.29 3.53
N ARG A 95 1.30 -10.99 4.76
CA ARG A 95 1.17 -11.89 5.91
C ARG A 95 -0.26 -12.37 6.15
N ILE A 96 -1.23 -11.49 5.93
CA ILE A 96 -2.65 -11.74 6.21
C ILE A 96 -3.32 -12.38 4.98
N ILE A 97 -3.09 -11.82 3.79
CA ILE A 97 -3.78 -12.18 2.55
C ILE A 97 -3.32 -13.54 2.01
N ASN A 98 -2.05 -13.94 2.21
CA ASN A 98 -1.52 -15.20 1.69
C ASN A 98 -2.23 -16.46 2.25
N GLY A 99 -3.07 -16.32 3.30
CA GLY A 99 -3.89 -17.41 3.85
C GLY A 99 -5.21 -17.70 3.13
N GLY A 100 -5.52 -17.00 2.03
CA GLY A 100 -6.79 -17.22 1.30
C GLY A 100 -7.14 -16.22 0.19
N GLY A 101 -6.23 -15.30 -0.16
CA GLY A 101 -6.46 -14.29 -1.19
C GLY A 101 -5.21 -13.99 -2.01
N ARG A 102 -5.31 -12.96 -2.85
CA ARG A 102 -4.28 -12.49 -3.77
C ARG A 102 -4.12 -10.98 -3.65
N ILE A 103 -2.89 -10.50 -3.81
CA ILE A 103 -2.59 -9.08 -3.94
C ILE A 103 -2.02 -8.86 -5.34
N ASP A 104 -2.76 -8.19 -6.20
CA ASP A 104 -2.32 -7.73 -7.50
C ASP A 104 -1.71 -6.33 -7.37
N ARG A 105 -0.58 -6.10 -8.04
CA ARG A 105 0.21 -4.87 -7.94
C ARG A 105 0.39 -4.27 -9.32
N GLU A 106 0.03 -3.00 -9.51
CA GLU A 106 0.47 -2.25 -10.67
C GLU A 106 1.59 -1.30 -10.25
N MET A 107 2.84 -1.79 -10.22
CA MET A 107 4.03 -0.98 -9.92
C MET A 107 4.29 0.05 -11.04
N ALA A 108 3.56 1.16 -11.06
CA ALA A 108 3.83 2.26 -11.98
C ALA A 108 4.89 3.19 -11.39
N VAL A 109 6.17 2.84 -11.55
CA VAL A 109 7.27 3.78 -11.28
C VAL A 109 7.08 5.02 -12.16
N GLY A 110 6.62 6.12 -11.55
CA GLY A 110 6.69 7.48 -12.07
C GLY A 110 5.52 8.06 -12.86
N ARG A 111 4.37 7.37 -13.09
CA ARG A 111 3.25 7.97 -13.88
C ARG A 111 1.79 7.59 -13.52
N GLY A 112 1.52 7.08 -12.32
CA GLY A 112 0.14 6.88 -11.84
C GLY A 112 -0.53 5.62 -12.38
N ARG A 113 -0.60 4.60 -11.52
CA ARG A 113 -1.55 3.48 -11.48
C ARG A 113 -1.67 3.08 -10.01
N THR A 114 -2.83 2.55 -9.63
CA THR A 114 -3.12 2.19 -8.25
C THR A 114 -2.25 1.06 -7.77
N ASP A 115 -1.70 1.23 -6.56
CA ASP A 115 -0.61 0.38 -6.09
C ASP A 115 -1.07 -1.05 -5.81
N LEU A 116 -2.30 -1.24 -5.27
CA LEU A 116 -2.74 -2.55 -4.77
C LEU A 116 -4.23 -2.82 -5.04
N VAL A 117 -4.49 -3.98 -5.64
CA VAL A 117 -5.81 -4.63 -5.63
C VAL A 117 -5.71 -5.90 -4.81
N ILE A 118 -6.57 -6.02 -3.82
CA ILE A 118 -6.62 -7.18 -2.93
C ILE A 118 -7.88 -7.95 -3.26
N GLU A 119 -7.74 -9.22 -3.61
CA GLU A 119 -8.86 -10.14 -3.77
C GLU A 119 -8.83 -11.17 -2.64
N PHE A 120 -9.89 -11.27 -1.83
CA PHE A 120 -9.97 -12.18 -0.70
C PHE A 120 -11.35 -12.81 -0.63
N TYR A 121 -11.44 -14.13 -0.81
CA TYR A 121 -12.70 -14.89 -0.89
C TYR A 121 -13.80 -14.23 -1.74
N GLY A 122 -13.45 -13.69 -2.91
CA GLY A 122 -14.39 -13.07 -3.84
C GLY A 122 -14.72 -11.60 -3.57
N GLU A 123 -14.21 -11.00 -2.48
CA GLU A 123 -14.25 -9.55 -2.29
C GLU A 123 -13.00 -8.87 -2.83
N ARG A 124 -13.18 -7.68 -3.39
CA ARG A 124 -12.09 -6.85 -3.92
C ARG A 124 -11.97 -5.56 -3.15
N PHE A 125 -10.73 -5.17 -2.85
CA PHE A 125 -10.38 -3.91 -2.22
C PHE A 125 -9.32 -3.22 -3.07
N VAL A 126 -9.48 -1.90 -3.24
CA VAL A 126 -8.60 -1.07 -4.04
C VAL A 126 -7.91 -0.07 -3.12
N LEU A 127 -6.57 -0.09 -3.09
CA LEU A 127 -5.76 0.76 -2.25
C LEU A 127 -4.80 1.58 -3.12
N GLU A 128 -4.89 2.91 -3.02
CA GLU A 128 -3.96 3.87 -3.60
C GLU A 128 -2.99 4.35 -2.51
N LEU A 129 -1.68 4.31 -2.75
CA LEU A 129 -0.68 4.75 -1.78
C LEU A 129 -0.04 6.06 -2.23
N LYS A 130 0.01 7.05 -1.34
CA LYS A 130 0.59 8.36 -1.63
C LYS A 130 1.50 8.82 -0.51
N LEU A 131 2.67 9.30 -0.89
CA LEU A 131 3.52 10.07 0.02
C LEU A 131 3.05 11.53 0.00
N LYS A 132 2.85 12.15 1.17
CA LYS A 132 2.46 13.57 1.30
C LYS A 132 3.62 14.52 1.00
N ARG A 133 4.10 14.51 -0.25
CA ARG A 133 5.22 15.35 -0.70
C ARG A 133 4.80 16.79 -0.99
N HIS A 134 3.57 16.96 -1.44
CA HIS A 134 3.02 18.23 -1.90
C HIS A 134 1.64 18.46 -1.26
N SER A 135 1.18 19.71 -1.27
CA SER A 135 -0.11 20.09 -0.69
C SER A 135 -1.30 19.44 -1.38
N ASP A 136 -1.16 19.11 -2.66
CA ASP A 136 -2.16 18.49 -3.54
C ASP A 136 -2.09 16.95 -3.55
N SER A 137 -1.16 16.32 -2.82
CA SER A 137 -0.99 14.85 -2.87
C SER A 137 -2.25 14.07 -2.49
N LYS A 138 -3.09 14.63 -1.61
CA LYS A 138 -4.40 14.04 -1.26
C LYS A 138 -5.39 14.14 -2.42
N GLU A 139 -5.52 15.32 -3.04
CA GLU A 139 -6.44 15.55 -4.15
C GLU A 139 -6.06 14.73 -5.38
N ASP A 140 -4.77 14.70 -5.73
CA ASP A 140 -4.24 13.83 -6.78
C ASP A 140 -4.51 12.34 -6.49
N GLY A 141 -4.34 11.91 -5.23
CA GLY A 141 -4.66 10.54 -4.81
C GLY A 141 -6.15 10.20 -4.96
N LEU A 142 -7.05 11.12 -4.58
CA LEU A 142 -8.50 10.95 -4.73
C LEU A 142 -8.89 10.83 -6.23
N ASP A 143 -8.31 11.66 -7.08
CA ASP A 143 -8.53 11.60 -8.53
C ASP A 143 -7.99 10.30 -9.15
N GLN A 144 -6.82 9.83 -8.70
CA GLN A 144 -6.21 8.59 -9.21
C GLN A 144 -7.04 7.36 -8.84
N ILE A 145 -7.40 7.22 -7.56
CA ILE A 145 -8.20 6.08 -7.12
C ILE A 145 -9.60 6.10 -7.74
N SER A 146 -10.23 7.27 -7.91
CA SER A 146 -11.54 7.36 -8.57
C SER A 146 -11.51 6.85 -10.00
N ARG A 147 -10.50 7.28 -10.80
CA ARG A 147 -10.32 6.77 -12.17
C ARG A 147 -10.12 5.26 -12.20
N TYR A 148 -9.37 4.72 -11.24
CA TYR A 148 -9.12 3.28 -11.19
C TYR A 148 -10.35 2.48 -10.72
N LEU A 149 -11.14 3.03 -9.80
CA LEU A 149 -12.43 2.45 -9.42
C LEU A 149 -13.40 2.39 -10.61
N ASP A 150 -13.37 3.38 -11.52
CA ASP A 150 -14.16 3.35 -12.75
C ASP A 150 -13.77 2.20 -13.67
N THR A 151 -12.47 1.92 -13.86
CA THR A 151 -12.02 0.82 -14.73
C THR A 151 -12.42 -0.55 -14.18
N LEU A 152 -12.54 -0.68 -12.86
CA LEU A 152 -12.95 -1.90 -12.18
C LEU A 152 -14.47 -2.00 -11.95
N GLY A 153 -15.25 -0.96 -12.29
CA GLY A 153 -16.69 -0.90 -12.01
C GLY A 153 -17.02 -0.85 -10.51
N MET A 154 -16.10 -0.34 -9.69
CA MET A 154 -16.22 -0.27 -8.23
C MET A 154 -16.59 1.15 -7.76
N THR A 155 -17.15 1.27 -6.56
CA THR A 155 -17.55 2.56 -5.95
C THR A 155 -16.86 2.85 -4.62
N LYS A 156 -16.01 1.93 -4.13
CA LYS A 156 -15.35 2.04 -2.84
C LYS A 156 -13.86 1.72 -2.95
N GLY A 157 -13.03 2.51 -2.29
CA GLY A 157 -11.59 2.30 -2.23
C GLY A 157 -10.95 3.00 -1.02
N TYR A 158 -9.65 2.78 -0.86
CA TYR A 158 -8.86 3.31 0.26
C TYR A 158 -7.71 4.14 -0.28
N LEU A 159 -7.58 5.38 0.17
CA LEU A 159 -6.43 6.22 -0.11
C LEU A 159 -5.55 6.26 1.14
N ILE A 160 -4.35 5.69 1.04
CA ILE A 160 -3.38 5.66 2.13
C ILE A 160 -2.37 6.78 1.93
N LEU A 161 -2.31 7.70 2.89
CA LEU A 161 -1.42 8.87 2.84
C LEU A 161 -0.34 8.75 3.93
N PHE A 162 0.91 8.66 3.49
CA PHE A 162 2.08 8.62 4.37
C PHE A 162 2.66 10.01 4.59
N GLU A 163 2.71 10.46 5.84
CA GLU A 163 3.40 11.67 6.26
C GLU A 163 4.91 11.41 6.33
N LEU A 164 5.66 12.24 5.59
CA LEU A 164 7.12 12.10 5.46
C LEU A 164 7.87 12.86 6.55
N LYS A 165 7.25 13.88 7.15
CA LYS A 165 7.89 14.63 8.22
C LYS A 165 8.09 13.72 9.42
N PRO A 166 9.19 13.84 10.19
CA PRO A 166 9.38 13.04 11.39
C PRO A 166 8.34 13.39 12.46
N SER A 167 8.09 12.46 13.39
CA SER A 167 7.11 12.62 14.48
C SER A 167 7.42 13.82 15.39
N THR A 168 8.67 14.24 15.45
CA THR A 168 9.13 15.46 16.13
C THR A 168 8.65 16.76 15.49
N VAL A 169 8.29 16.75 14.20
CA VAL A 169 7.79 17.93 13.46
C VAL A 169 6.26 17.90 13.36
N ILE A 170 5.67 16.73 13.10
CA ILE A 170 4.22 16.53 13.14
C ILE A 170 3.92 15.37 14.11
N PRO A 171 3.36 15.62 15.31
CA PRO A 171 3.05 14.55 16.26
C PRO A 171 2.12 13.46 15.70
N TRP A 172 2.22 12.23 16.22
CA TRP A 172 1.36 11.11 15.79
C TRP A 172 -0.13 11.40 16.00
N GLU A 173 -0.45 12.16 17.04
CA GLU A 173 -1.80 12.55 17.42
C GLU A 173 -2.48 13.44 16.37
N THR A 174 -1.70 14.13 15.52
CA THR A 174 -2.22 15.08 14.54
C THR A 174 -2.15 14.57 13.10
N ARG A 175 -1.23 13.66 12.79
CA ARG A 175 -1.11 13.05 11.44
C ARG A 175 -1.99 11.83 11.22
N VAL A 176 -2.34 11.07 12.27
CA VAL A 176 -3.17 9.88 12.13
C VAL A 176 -4.62 10.30 11.92
N LYS A 177 -5.17 10.01 10.74
CA LYS A 177 -6.56 10.34 10.41
C LYS A 177 -7.25 9.18 9.71
N TRP A 178 -8.56 9.16 9.87
CA TRP A 178 -9.46 8.23 9.23
C TRP A 178 -10.75 8.98 8.88
N GLU A 179 -11.02 9.15 7.59
CA GLU A 179 -12.19 9.87 7.12
C GLU A 179 -12.75 9.24 5.85
N ASP A 180 -14.07 9.19 5.74
CA ASP A 180 -14.73 8.80 4.50
C ASP A 180 -15.05 10.05 3.69
N ILE A 181 -14.52 10.11 2.48
CA ILE A 181 -14.72 11.21 1.54
C ILE A 181 -15.55 10.72 0.37
N PHE A 182 -16.56 11.51 0.00
CA PHE A 182 -17.29 11.31 -1.23
C PHE A 182 -16.66 12.15 -2.35
N HIS A 183 -16.10 11.49 -3.37
CA HIS A 183 -15.40 12.13 -4.48
C HIS A 183 -15.78 11.46 -5.79
N GLN A 184 -16.19 12.23 -6.80
CA GLN A 184 -16.54 11.70 -8.14
C GLN A 184 -17.49 10.48 -8.10
N ASN A 185 -18.53 10.52 -7.27
CA ASN A 185 -19.49 9.43 -7.05
C ASN A 185 -18.89 8.13 -6.44
N LYS A 186 -17.73 8.21 -5.80
CA LYS A 186 -17.08 7.14 -5.07
C LYS A 186 -17.02 7.47 -3.58
N THR A 187 -17.10 6.45 -2.73
CA THR A 187 -16.77 6.56 -1.31
C THR A 187 -15.34 6.10 -1.11
N ILE A 188 -14.45 7.02 -0.75
CA ILE A 188 -13.04 6.74 -0.53
C ILE A 188 -12.73 6.93 0.95
N THR A 189 -12.26 5.88 1.60
CA THR A 189 -11.76 5.96 2.97
C THR A 189 -10.31 6.43 2.93
N VAL A 190 -10.05 7.62 3.44
CA VAL A 190 -8.71 8.19 3.54
C VAL A 190 -8.10 7.81 4.89
N VAL A 191 -6.93 7.18 4.83
CA VAL A 191 -6.18 6.69 5.98
C VAL A 191 -4.83 7.40 5.99
N GLU A 192 -4.64 8.34 6.93
CA GLU A 192 -3.38 9.09 7.05
C GLU A 192 -2.52 8.51 8.20
N MET A 193 -1.20 8.40 8.00
CA MET A 193 -0.24 7.98 9.03
C MET A 193 1.16 8.51 8.82
#